data_AF-V6DJT7-F1
#
_entry.id   AF-V6DJT7-F1
#
_cell.length_a   1.000
_cell.length_b   1.000
_cell.length_c   1.000
_cell.angle_alpha   90.00
_cell.angle_beta   90.00
_cell.angle_gamma   90.00
#
_symmetry.space_group_name_H-M   'P 1'
#
loop_
_entity.id
_entity.type
_entity.pdbx_description
1 polymer ?
#
loop_
_entity_poly.entity_id
_entity_poly.type
_entity_poly.pdbx_seq_one_letter_code
_entity_poly.pdbx_strand_id
1 'polypeptide(L)' 'MTNKKNKRFTLRMPEEIADKLDEKAKKLGVSKNALILFTVGKELNNEADKKDK' A
#
# COMPACT_ATOMS: atom_id res chain seq x y z
N MET A 1 19.70 -1.55 -17.78
CA MET A 1 18.38 -2.01 -17.28
C MET A 1 18.48 -2.20 -15.78
N THR A 2 17.90 -1.29 -14.98
CA THR A 2 17.88 -1.46 -13.52
C THR A 2 16.95 -2.61 -13.19
N ASN A 3 17.53 -3.76 -12.82
CA ASN A 3 16.79 -4.92 -12.34
C ASN A 3 16.20 -4.55 -10.97
N LYS A 4 15.07 -3.81 -10.95
CA LYS A 4 14.33 -3.49 -9.73
C LYS A 4 13.74 -4.79 -9.20
N LYS A 5 14.54 -5.55 -8.46
CA LYS A 5 14.09 -6.74 -7.75
C LYS A 5 13.00 -6.31 -6.77
N ASN A 6 11.82 -6.92 -6.88
CA ASN A 6 10.74 -6.73 -5.93
C ASN A 6 11.23 -7.14 -4.54
N LYS A 7 11.27 -6.18 -3.61
CA LYS A 7 11.61 -6.47 -2.21
C LYS A 7 10.39 -7.04 -1.50
N ARG A 8 10.55 -8.21 -0.89
CA ARG A 8 9.55 -8.81 0.00
C ARG A 8 9.84 -8.38 1.43
N PHE A 9 8.81 -7.99 2.16
CA PHE A 9 8.90 -7.65 3.58
C PHE A 9 7.61 -8.09 4.28
N THR A 10 7.68 -8.24 5.59
CA THR A 10 6.51 -8.55 6.43
C THR A 10 6.07 -7.29 7.15
N LEU A 11 4.80 -6.92 6.99
CA LEU A 11 4.21 -5.80 7.72
C LEU A 11 3.46 -6.36 8.93
N ARG A 12 3.93 -6.01 10.14
CA ARG A 12 3.22 -6.35 11.39
C ARG A 12 2.17 -5.29 11.67
N MET A 13 0.93 -5.72 11.89
CA MET A 13 -0.19 -4.85 12.22
C MET A 13 -1.21 -5.59 13.08
N PRO A 14 -2.08 -4.88 13.82
CA PRO A 14 -3.24 -5.47 14.47
C PRO A 14 -4.14 -6.21 13.47
N GLU A 15 -4.72 -7.31 13.92
CA GLU A 15 -5.61 -8.17 13.12
C GLU A 15 -6.80 -7.38 12.56
N GLU A 16 -7.41 -6.53 13.38
CA GLU A 16 -8.53 -5.67 12.96
C GLU A 16 -8.22 -4.80 11.74
N ILE A 17 -6.97 -4.33 11.61
CA ILE A 17 -6.55 -3.52 10.46
C ILE A 17 -6.34 -4.41 9.24
N ALA A 18 -5.78 -5.60 9.43
CA ALA A 18 -5.56 -6.57 8.37
C ALA A 18 -6.89 -7.04 7.76
N ASP A 19 -7.92 -7.23 8.59
CA ASP A 19 -9.26 -7.64 8.16
C ASP A 19 -9.98 -6.54 7.38
N LYS A 20 -9.94 -5.30 7.89
CA LYS A 20 -10.49 -4.13 7.18
C LYS A 20 -9.84 -3.94 5.81
N LEU A 21 -8.54 -4.19 5.71
CA LEU A 21 -7.81 -4.18 4.43
C LEU A 21 -8.31 -5.27 3.48
N ASP A 22 -8.53 -6.48 3.97
CA ASP A 22 -9.02 -7.60 3.17
C ASP A 22 -10.44 -7.39 2.67
N GLU A 23 -11.35 -6.92 3.52
CA GLU A 23 -12.71 -6.57 3.11
C GLU A 23 -12.72 -5.48 2.04
N LYS A 24 -11.90 -4.44 2.23
CA LYS A 24 -11.79 -3.35 1.27
C LYS A 24 -11.21 -3.82 -0.06
N ALA A 25 -10.20 -4.68 -0.04
CA ALA A 25 -9.62 -5.27 -1.24
C ALA A 25 -10.66 -6.11 -2.01
N LYS A 26 -11.44 -6.95 -1.30
CA LYS A 26 -12.53 -7.74 -1.89
C LYS A 26 -13.60 -6.87 -2.52
N LYS A 27 -14.07 -5.82 -1.82
CA LYS A 27 -15.08 -4.87 -2.33
C LYS A 27 -14.61 -4.15 -3.61
N LEU A 28 -13.32 -3.89 -3.71
CA LEU A 28 -12.71 -3.23 -4.88
C LEU A 28 -12.31 -4.21 -5.99
N GLY A 29 -12.44 -5.52 -5.78
CA GLY A 29 -12.03 -6.53 -6.76
C GLY A 29 -10.52 -6.58 -7.01
N VAL A 30 -9.70 -6.16 -6.04
CA VAL A 30 -8.23 -6.12 -6.16
C VAL A 30 -7.55 -7.01 -5.11
N SER A 31 -6.29 -7.35 -5.35
CA SER A 31 -5.50 -8.05 -4.33
C SER A 31 -5.17 -7.13 -3.15
N LYS A 32 -5.04 -7.71 -1.95
CA LYS A 32 -4.59 -7.01 -0.74
C LYS A 32 -3.29 -6.23 -0.98
N ASN A 33 -2.33 -6.85 -1.66
CA ASN A 33 -1.05 -6.22 -1.99
C ASN A 33 -1.20 -5.01 -2.92
N ALA A 34 -2.06 -5.09 -3.95
CA ALA A 34 -2.32 -3.97 -4.84
C ALA A 34 -2.92 -2.77 -4.09
N LEU A 35 -3.87 -3.02 -3.17
CA LEU A 35 -4.47 -1.98 -2.34
C LEU A 35 -3.44 -1.32 -1.42
N ILE A 36 -2.55 -2.12 -0.80
CA ILE A 36 -1.47 -1.61 0.06
C ILE A 36 -0.52 -0.72 -0.75
N LEU A 37 -0.05 -1.20 -1.91
CA LEU A 37 0.86 -0.43 -2.78
C LEU A 37 0.23 0.87 -3.27
N PHE A 38 -1.04 0.83 -3.68
CA PHE A 38 -1.78 2.02 -4.09
C PHE A 38 -1.86 3.05 -2.96
N THR A 39 -2.21 2.60 -1.74
CA THR A 39 -2.35 3.48 -0.59
C THR A 39 -1.01 4.10 -0.19
N VAL A 40 0.05 3.28 -0.11
CA VAL A 40 1.41 3.76 0.19
C VAL A 40 1.88 4.74 -0.88
N GLY A 41 1.66 4.44 -2.16
CA GLY A 41 2.03 5.34 -3.26
C GLY A 41 1.27 6.66 -3.20
N LYS A 42 -0.03 6.63 -2.88
CA LYS A 42 -0.84 7.83 -2.69
C LYS A 42 -0.31 8.71 -1.57
N GLU A 43 -0.04 8.15 -0.39
CA GLU A 43 0.48 8.93 0.75
C GLU A 43 1.88 9.50 0.47
N LEU A 44 2.78 8.73 -0.14
CA LEU A 44 4.11 9.23 -0.49
C LEU A 44 4.06 10.37 -1.53
N ASN A 45 3.13 10.33 -2.47
CA ASN A 45 2.94 11.41 -3.43
C ASN A 45 2.29 12.65 -2.77
N ASN A 46 1.35 12.46 -1.85
CA ASN A 46 0.77 13.56 -1.07
C ASN A 46 1.81 14.25 -0.16
N GLU A 47 2.82 13.53 0.31
CA GLU A 47 3.94 14.09 1.06
C GLU A 47 4.92 14.89 0.18
N ALA A 48 5.10 14.50 -1.08
CA ALA A 48 5.91 15.24 -2.03
C ALA A 48 5.31 16.64 -2.29
N ASP A 49 4.00 16.72 -2.48
CA ASP A 49 3.29 18.00 -2.72
C ASP A 49 3.28 18.94 -1.51
N LYS A 50 3.61 18.45 -0.30
CA LYS A 50 3.67 19.26 0.94
C LYS A 50 5.05 19.84 1.24
N LYS A 51 6.11 19.42 0.55
CA LYS A 51 7.47 19.94 0.77
C LYS A 51 7.84 21.13 -0.13
N ASP A 52 7.02 21.42 -1.14
CA ASP A 52 7.23 22.50 -2.11
C ASP A 52 6.30 23.72 -1.89
N LYS A 53 5.76 23.92 -0.69
CA LYS A 53 5.01 25.12 -0.29
C LYS A 53 5.54 25.76 0.97
#